data_AF-A0A6G1DU43-F1
#
_entry.id   AF-A0A6G1DU43-F1
#
_cell.length_a   1.000
_cell.length_b   1.000
_cell.length_c   1.000
_cell.angle_alpha   90.00
_cell.angle_beta   90.00
_cell.angle_gamma   90.00
#
_symmetry.space_group_name_H-M   'P 1'
#
loop_
_entity.id
_entity.type
_entity.pdbx_description
1 polymer ?
#
loop_
_entity_poly.entity_id
_entity_poly.type
_entity_poly.pdbx_seq_one_letter_code
_entity_poly.pdbx_strand_id
1 'polypeptide(L)'
;MQTAIEAVANHTIINIIFVCGRNIMLFLHFADFNNSQLRQFNVSLNKDQPYQYSPPYLTADALSNSGWSTDSDGRYSIRLERTTASKLPPMINALEIYTLIFHDSSTTFPTDFETIMAIKLEYGIKKNWMGDPCFPVKFAWEGISLTAT
;
A
#
# COMPACT_ATOMS: atom_id res chain seq x y z
N MET A 1 2.39 -3.22 16.63
CA MET A 1 3.10 -2.01 16.14
C MET A 1 3.56 -1.22 17.36
N GLN A 2 4.84 -0.85 17.48
CA GLN A 2 5.40 -0.16 18.67
C GLN A 2 6.10 1.17 18.34
N THR A 3 6.09 1.57 17.07
CA THR A 3 6.72 2.81 16.57
C THR A 3 5.69 3.61 15.78
N ALA A 4 5.79 4.94 15.85
CA ALA A 4 4.95 5.85 15.09
C ALA A 4 5.69 7.14 14.73
N ILE A 5 5.28 7.75 13.62
CA ILE A 5 5.65 9.13 13.28
C ILE A 5 4.55 10.05 13.80
N GLU A 6 4.95 11.15 14.43
CA GLU A 6 4.05 12.22 14.88
C GLU A 6 4.35 13.53 14.13
N ALA A 7 3.40 14.47 14.17
CA ALA A 7 3.56 15.78 13.52
C ALA A 7 4.73 16.57 14.14
N VAL A 8 5.71 16.98 13.31
CA VAL A 8 6.96 17.63 13.75
C VAL A 8 6.84 19.17 13.92
N ALA A 9 5.90 19.82 13.23
CA ALA A 9 5.71 21.28 13.25
C ALA A 9 4.86 21.73 14.46
N ASN A 10 3.79 22.52 14.27
CA ASN A 10 2.85 22.91 15.34
C ASN A 10 2.09 21.73 15.99
N HIS A 11 2.56 20.48 15.84
CA HIS A 11 1.96 19.24 16.31
C HIS A 11 0.51 19.04 15.79
N THR A 12 0.16 19.67 14.68
CA THR A 12 -1.23 19.73 14.19
C THR A 12 -1.46 18.91 12.95
N ILE A 13 -0.48 18.78 12.05
CA ILE A 13 -0.71 18.19 10.73
C ILE A 13 0.44 17.24 10.37
N ILE A 14 0.09 16.01 9.95
CA ILE A 14 0.95 15.16 9.12
C ILE A 14 0.44 15.28 7.69
N ASN A 15 1.34 15.63 6.77
CA ASN A 15 1.01 15.77 5.35
C ASN A 15 2.00 14.94 4.52
N ILE A 16 1.48 13.93 3.81
CA ILE A 16 2.27 13.01 2.99
C ILE A 16 1.85 13.23 1.54
N ILE A 17 2.79 13.63 0.69
CA ILE A 17 2.56 13.90 -0.72
C ILE A 17 3.41 12.97 -1.56
N PHE A 18 2.82 12.36 -2.57
CA PHE A 18 3.53 11.55 -3.56
C PHE A 18 2.89 11.67 -4.94
N VAL A 19 3.63 11.28 -5.97
CA VAL A 19 3.18 11.23 -7.36
C VAL A 19 3.05 9.78 -7.78
N CYS A 20 1.91 9.39 -8.31
CA CYS A 20 1.62 8.08 -8.87
C CYS A 20 0.69 8.25 -10.08
N GLY A 21 1.16 7.87 -11.28
CA GLY A 21 0.37 7.91 -12.51
C GLY A 21 -0.64 6.76 -12.64
N ARG A 22 -0.98 6.10 -11.53
CA ARG A 22 -1.89 4.95 -11.49
C ARG A 22 -2.91 5.12 -10.37
N ASN A 23 -3.97 4.34 -10.48
CA ASN A 23 -4.96 4.19 -9.41
C ASN A 23 -4.29 3.58 -8.18
N ILE A 24 -4.65 4.10 -7.01
CA ILE A 24 -4.10 3.66 -5.73
C ILE A 24 -5.16 3.09 -4.81
N MET A 25 -4.75 2.20 -3.92
CA MET A 25 -5.46 1.85 -2.71
C MET A 25 -4.50 2.05 -1.53
N LEU A 26 -5.01 2.64 -0.46
CA LEU A 26 -4.24 3.09 0.69
C LEU A 26 -4.66 2.34 1.94
N PHE A 27 -3.68 1.99 2.77
CA PHE A 27 -3.91 1.52 4.13
C PHE A 27 -3.03 2.34 5.09
N LEU A 28 -3.68 3.00 6.04
CA LEU A 28 -3.05 3.76 7.12
C LEU A 28 -3.19 2.94 8.39
N HIS A 29 -2.07 2.49 8.95
CA HIS A 29 -2.05 1.66 10.14
C HIS A 29 -1.81 2.48 11.40
N PHE A 30 -2.60 2.20 12.43
CA PHE A 30 -2.57 2.88 13.71
C PHE A 30 -2.52 1.88 14.87
N ALA A 31 -1.79 2.22 15.92
CA ALA A 31 -1.80 1.59 17.23
C ALA A 31 -1.34 2.64 18.23
N ASP A 32 -2.29 3.27 18.93
CA ASP A 32 -1.95 4.29 19.92
C ASP A 32 -1.45 3.62 21.20
N PHE A 33 -0.30 4.08 21.66
CA PHE A 33 0.35 3.62 22.89
C PHE A 33 0.44 4.74 23.94
N ASN A 34 -0.29 5.85 23.74
CA ASN A 34 -0.42 6.94 24.70
C ASN A 34 -1.89 7.30 24.93
N ASN A 35 -2.39 7.06 26.15
CA ASN A 35 -3.74 7.42 26.58
C ASN A 35 -3.79 8.59 27.58
N SER A 36 -2.70 9.34 27.74
CA SER A 36 -2.64 10.45 28.70
C SER A 36 -3.66 11.55 28.40
N GLN A 37 -3.97 11.76 27.12
CA GLN A 37 -4.96 12.73 26.64
C GLN A 37 -5.62 12.22 25.35
N LEU A 38 -6.69 12.88 24.91
CA LEU A 38 -7.39 12.51 23.68
C LEU A 38 -6.51 12.71 22.44
N ARG A 39 -6.31 11.65 21.66
CA ARG A 39 -5.81 11.69 20.28
C ARG A 39 -6.97 11.55 19.30
N GLN A 40 -7.22 12.61 18.54
CA GLN A 40 -8.27 12.65 17.53
C GLN A 40 -7.86 13.57 16.39
N PHE A 41 -8.06 13.11 15.16
CA PHE A 41 -7.67 13.85 13.96
C PHE A 41 -8.58 13.51 12.79
N ASN A 42 -8.68 14.45 11.85
CA ASN A 42 -9.35 14.26 10.57
C ASN A 42 -8.35 13.69 9.56
N VAL A 43 -8.71 12.58 8.92
CA VAL A 43 -7.94 11.92 7.87
C VAL A 43 -8.61 12.22 6.54
N SER A 44 -7.85 12.73 5.56
CA SER A 44 -8.36 13.01 4.22
C SER A 44 -7.36 12.60 3.15
N LEU A 45 -7.88 12.06 2.04
CA LEU A 45 -7.14 11.84 0.81
C LEU A 45 -7.55 12.92 -0.21
N ASN A 46 -6.58 13.65 -0.73
CA ASN A 46 -6.79 14.70 -1.73
C ASN A 46 -7.86 15.71 -1.30
N LYS A 47 -8.97 15.76 -2.05
CA LYS A 47 -10.10 16.68 -1.83
C LYS A 47 -11.32 15.94 -1.23
N ASP A 48 -11.15 14.68 -0.83
CA ASP A 48 -12.23 13.88 -0.26
C ASP A 48 -12.66 14.42 1.11
N GLN A 49 -13.91 14.14 1.45
CA GLN A 49 -14.46 14.54 2.74
C GLN A 49 -13.62 13.92 3.87
N PRO A 50 -13.13 14.72 4.83
CA PRO A 50 -12.33 14.19 5.92
C PRO A 50 -13.13 13.23 6.82
N TYR A 51 -12.49 12.15 7.22
CA TYR A 51 -12.99 11.19 8.19
C TYR A 51 -12.36 11.46 9.56
N GLN A 52 -13.17 11.71 10.58
CA GLN A 52 -12.66 11.91 11.94
C GLN A 52 -12.34 10.56 12.59
N TYR A 53 -11.10 10.41 13.06
CA TYR A 53 -10.59 9.18 13.61
C TYR A 53 -9.97 9.39 14.99
N SER A 54 -10.15 8.40 15.87
CA SER A 54 -9.50 8.33 17.19
C SER A 54 -8.99 6.91 17.38
N PRO A 55 -7.68 6.67 17.30
CA PRO A 55 -7.13 5.32 17.39
C PRO A 55 -7.38 4.73 18.79
N PRO A 56 -7.83 3.48 18.90
CA PRO A 56 -8.01 2.82 20.19
C PRO A 56 -6.65 2.54 20.87
N TYR A 57 -6.60 2.71 22.19
CA TYR A 57 -5.38 2.46 22.98
C TYR A 57 -5.01 0.98 22.97
N LEU A 58 -3.73 0.70 22.73
CA LEU A 58 -3.12 -0.64 22.65
C LEU A 58 -3.82 -1.62 21.69
N THR A 59 -4.56 -1.08 20.73
CA THR A 59 -5.28 -1.87 19.74
C THR A 59 -4.82 -1.43 18.35
N ALA A 60 -4.44 -2.40 17.53
CA ALA A 60 -4.07 -2.16 16.14
C ALA A 60 -5.33 -2.01 15.28
N ASP A 61 -5.33 -1.02 14.41
CA ASP A 61 -6.42 -0.74 13.49
C ASP A 61 -5.89 -0.12 12.20
N ALA A 62 -6.69 -0.16 11.14
CA ALA A 62 -6.32 0.36 9.83
C ALA A 62 -7.47 1.09 9.15
N LEU A 63 -7.16 2.23 8.55
CA LEU A 63 -8.07 2.94 7.67
C LEU A 63 -7.67 2.74 6.22
N SER A 64 -8.65 2.53 5.35
CA SER A 64 -8.46 2.48 3.90
C SER A 64 -9.42 3.41 3.18
N ASN A 65 -9.06 3.82 1.97
CA ASN A 65 -9.98 4.51 1.07
C ASN A 65 -11.01 3.51 0.50
N SER A 66 -12.15 4.04 0.02
CA SER A 66 -13.18 3.20 -0.62
C SER A 66 -12.78 2.91 -2.06
N GLY A 67 -12.29 1.69 -2.31
CA GLY A 67 -11.91 1.23 -3.64
C GLY A 67 -10.64 1.89 -4.17
N TRP A 68 -10.55 2.04 -5.49
CA TRP A 68 -9.39 2.64 -6.16
C TRP A 68 -9.56 4.15 -6.28
N SER A 69 -8.61 4.91 -5.75
CA SER A 69 -8.56 6.37 -5.91
C SER A 69 -7.73 6.75 -7.12
N THR A 70 -8.24 7.73 -7.88
CA THR A 70 -7.58 8.31 -9.06
C THR A 70 -7.51 9.82 -8.88
N ASP A 71 -6.32 10.39 -9.07
CA ASP A 71 -6.16 11.85 -9.17
C ASP A 71 -5.74 12.25 -10.59
N SER A 72 -6.38 13.29 -11.14
CA SER A 72 -6.13 13.77 -12.51
C SER A 72 -4.67 14.18 -12.74
N ASP A 73 -4.01 14.69 -11.71
CA ASP A 73 -2.63 15.15 -11.79
C ASP A 73 -1.64 14.03 -11.41
N GLY A 74 -2.15 12.82 -11.09
CA GLY A 74 -1.37 11.74 -10.50
C GLY A 74 -0.74 12.13 -9.16
N ARG A 75 -1.22 13.19 -8.51
CA ARG A 75 -0.68 13.69 -7.25
C ARG A 75 -1.62 13.31 -6.11
N TYR A 76 -1.08 12.62 -5.13
CA TYR A 76 -1.84 12.22 -3.95
C TYR A 76 -1.31 12.93 -2.71
N SER A 77 -2.24 13.39 -1.88
CA SER A 77 -1.99 14.09 -0.63
C SER A 77 -2.81 13.43 0.47
N ILE A 78 -2.13 12.76 1.40
CA ILE A 78 -2.74 12.20 2.61
C ILE A 78 -2.50 13.21 3.73
N ARG A 79 -3.58 13.66 4.36
CA ARG A 79 -3.51 14.66 5.41
C ARG A 79 -4.20 14.16 6.67
N LEU A 80 -3.47 14.18 7.79
CA LEU A 80 -3.98 13.91 9.13
C LEU A 80 -3.90 15.21 9.91
N GLU A 81 -5.04 15.79 10.28
CA GLU A 81 -5.13 17.07 10.97
C GLU A 81 -5.79 16.91 12.35
N ARG A 82 -5.08 17.33 13.39
CA ARG A 82 -5.56 17.34 14.78
C ARG A 82 -6.88 18.10 14.89
N THR A 83 -7.88 17.51 15.55
CA THR A 83 -9.12 18.23 15.87
C THR A 83 -8.89 19.21 17.03
N THR A 84 -9.80 20.18 17.19
CA THR A 84 -9.76 21.11 18.32
C THR A 84 -9.90 20.42 19.68
N ALA A 85 -10.59 19.27 19.73
CA ALA A 85 -10.76 18.45 20.93
C ALA A 85 -9.49 17.70 21.34
N SER A 86 -8.62 17.35 20.38
CA SER A 86 -7.43 16.54 20.65
C SER A 86 -6.29 17.36 21.25
N LYS A 87 -5.59 16.77 22.22
CA LYS A 87 -4.38 17.37 22.83
C LYS A 87 -3.09 16.68 22.40
N LEU A 88 -3.18 15.45 21.91
CA LEU A 88 -2.06 14.74 21.30
C LEU A 88 -1.99 15.04 19.80
N PRO A 89 -0.79 15.03 19.19
CA PRO A 89 -0.66 15.18 17.73
C PRO A 89 -1.31 14.01 16.99
N PRO A 90 -1.62 14.15 15.69
CA PRO A 90 -1.86 12.98 14.85
C PRO A 90 -0.61 12.09 14.82
N MET A 91 -0.82 10.78 14.69
CA MET A 91 0.25 9.80 14.57
C MET A 91 -0.09 8.77 13.49
N ILE A 92 0.93 8.13 12.94
CA ILE A 92 0.77 6.98 12.02
C ILE A 92 1.88 5.96 12.27
N ASN A 93 1.54 4.67 12.27
CA ASN A 93 2.51 3.59 12.48
C ASN A 93 3.09 3.07 11.17
N ALA A 94 2.24 2.87 10.15
CA ALA A 94 2.66 2.47 8.81
C ALA A 94 1.70 3.00 7.74
N LEU A 95 2.22 3.14 6.53
CA LEU A 95 1.47 3.51 5.33
C LEU A 95 1.77 2.47 4.25
N GLU A 96 0.72 1.83 3.74
CA GLU A 96 0.80 0.96 2.58
C GLU A 96 0.09 1.61 1.39
N ILE A 97 0.76 1.59 0.24
CA ILE A 97 0.24 2.12 -1.02
C ILE A 97 0.29 1.00 -2.03
N TYR A 98 -0.88 0.55 -2.45
CA TYR A 98 -1.03 -0.42 -3.53
C TYR A 98 -1.38 0.33 -4.80
N THR A 99 -0.75 -0.06 -5.91
CA THR A 99 -1.11 0.45 -7.23
C THR A 99 -1.62 -0.70 -8.06
N LEU A 100 -2.64 -0.46 -8.89
CA LEU A 100 -3.04 -1.47 -9.84
C LEU A 100 -1.99 -1.55 -10.95
N ILE A 101 -1.33 -2.70 -11.05
CA ILE A 101 -0.47 -3.00 -12.19
C ILE A 101 -1.39 -3.58 -13.25
N PHE A 102 -1.73 -2.79 -14.26
CA PHE A 102 -2.38 -3.32 -15.44
C PHE A 102 -1.41 -4.28 -16.13
N HIS A 103 -1.89 -5.50 -16.35
CA HIS A 103 -1.18 -6.51 -17.10
C HIS A 103 -1.55 -6.31 -18.58
N ASP A 104 -0.69 -5.61 -19.31
CA ASP A 104 -0.84 -5.44 -20.77
C ASP A 104 -0.63 -6.79 -21.50
N SER A 105 -0.06 -7.76 -20.80
CA SER A 105 0.24 -9.12 -21.26
C SER A 105 -0.44 -10.13 -20.35
N SER A 106 -0.87 -11.26 -20.89
CA SER A 106 -1.40 -12.37 -20.10
C SER A 106 -0.38 -12.83 -19.07
N THR A 107 -0.83 -12.98 -17.83
CA THR A 107 -0.07 -13.74 -16.81
C THR A 107 0.01 -15.20 -17.23
N THR A 108 0.98 -15.94 -16.70
CA THR A 108 1.09 -17.38 -16.97
C THR A 108 -0.16 -18.10 -16.45
N PHE A 109 -0.75 -18.98 -17.26
CA PHE A 109 -1.85 -19.81 -16.76
C PHE A 109 -1.35 -20.68 -15.60
N PRO A 110 -2.14 -20.83 -14.50
CA PRO A 110 -1.71 -21.64 -13.37
C PRO A 110 -1.27 -23.05 -13.76
N THR A 111 -1.97 -23.68 -14.71
CA THR A 111 -1.64 -25.01 -15.24
C THR A 111 -0.26 -25.04 -15.92
N ASP A 112 0.09 -24.01 -16.68
CA ASP A 112 1.38 -23.92 -17.36
C ASP A 112 2.52 -23.71 -16.35
N PHE A 113 2.29 -22.86 -15.34
CA PHE A 113 3.22 -22.64 -14.24
C PHE A 113 3.51 -23.95 -13.48
N GLU A 114 2.46 -24.65 -13.05
CA GLU A 114 2.59 -25.92 -12.33
C GLU A 114 3.34 -26.96 -13.17
N THR A 115 3.04 -27.05 -14.47
CA THR A 115 3.71 -27.98 -15.39
C THR A 115 5.21 -27.67 -15.51
N ILE A 116 5.58 -26.40 -15.69
CA ILE A 116 6.99 -25.99 -15.79
C ILE A 116 7.72 -26.24 -14.46
N MET A 117 7.07 -26.00 -13.32
CA MET A 117 7.64 -26.26 -12.00
C MET A 117 7.85 -27.75 -11.73
N ALA A 118 6.92 -28.61 -12.16
CA ALA A 118 7.09 -30.06 -12.11
C ALA A 118 8.28 -30.52 -12.96
N ILE A 119 8.45 -30.00 -14.17
CA ILE A 119 9.62 -30.27 -15.03
C ILE A 119 10.91 -29.80 -14.36
N LYS A 120 10.91 -28.60 -13.77
CA LYS A 120 12.07 -28.06 -13.03
C LYS A 120 12.51 -29.01 -11.93
N LEU A 121 11.55 -29.56 -11.19
CA LEU A 121 11.80 -30.50 -10.09
C LEU A 121 12.32 -31.84 -10.60
N GLU A 122 11.62 -32.47 -11.55
CA GLU A 122 11.96 -33.79 -12.10
C GLU A 122 13.37 -33.83 -12.69
N TYR A 123 13.73 -32.81 -13.46
CA TYR A 123 15.03 -32.73 -14.13
C TYR A 123 16.10 -31.98 -13.31
N GLY A 124 15.80 -31.57 -12.08
CA GLY A 124 16.75 -30.88 -11.21
C GLY A 124 17.30 -29.57 -11.77
N ILE A 125 16.48 -28.80 -12.50
CA ILE A 125 16.89 -27.55 -13.16
C ILE A 125 17.20 -26.48 -12.11
N LYS A 126 18.46 -26.03 -12.07
CA LYS A 126 18.96 -25.02 -11.10
C LYS A 126 18.84 -23.56 -11.56
N LYS A 127 17.99 -23.28 -12.56
CA LYS A 127 17.79 -21.91 -13.05
C LYS A 127 17.01 -21.06 -12.05
N ASN A 128 17.31 -19.76 -12.06
CA ASN A 128 16.66 -18.77 -11.20
C ASN A 128 15.29 -18.34 -11.76
N TRP A 129 14.37 -19.29 -11.80
CA TRP A 129 12.97 -19.09 -12.18
C TRP A 129 12.16 -18.70 -10.95
N MET A 130 11.85 -17.41 -10.81
CA MET A 130 11.03 -16.83 -9.76
C MET A 130 10.00 -15.86 -10.37
N GLY A 131 8.83 -15.76 -9.76
CA GLY A 131 7.75 -14.89 -10.26
C GLY A 131 7.00 -15.48 -11.44
N ASP A 132 6.41 -14.61 -12.27
CA ASP A 132 5.66 -15.00 -13.47
C ASP A 132 6.59 -14.95 -14.69
N PRO A 133 6.79 -16.06 -15.44
CA PRO A 133 7.65 -16.05 -16.61
C PRO A 133 7.13 -15.12 -17.72
N CYS A 134 5.81 -14.88 -17.80
CA CYS A 134 5.18 -13.99 -18.76
C CYS A 134 5.25 -12.52 -18.35
N PHE A 135 5.46 -12.21 -17.05
CA PHE A 135 5.42 -10.82 -16.61
C PHE A 135 6.25 -10.50 -15.35
N PRO A 136 6.96 -9.35 -15.34
CA PRO A 136 7.19 -8.43 -16.46
C PRO A 136 8.22 -9.00 -17.44
N VAL A 137 8.15 -8.64 -18.73
CA VAL A 137 9.03 -9.16 -19.81
C VAL A 137 10.53 -9.08 -19.45
N LYS A 138 10.95 -8.03 -18.74
CA LYS A 138 12.33 -7.87 -18.26
C LYS A 138 12.81 -8.95 -17.26
N PHE A 139 11.89 -9.69 -16.66
CA PHE A 139 12.13 -10.77 -15.71
C PHE A 139 11.64 -12.13 -16.25
N ALA A 140 11.43 -12.23 -17.57
CA ALA A 140 11.11 -13.50 -18.21
C ALA A 140 12.18 -14.55 -17.90
N TRP A 141 11.72 -15.79 -17.71
CA TRP A 141 12.59 -16.89 -17.31
C TRP A 141 13.55 -17.30 -18.44
N GLU A 142 14.84 -17.36 -18.10
CA GLU A 142 15.87 -17.69 -19.07
C GLU A 142 15.69 -19.10 -19.65
N GLY A 143 15.62 -19.18 -20.98
CA GLY A 143 15.48 -20.44 -21.73
C GLY A 143 14.05 -20.98 -21.80
N ILE A 144 13.05 -20.18 -21.41
CA ILE A 144 11.65 -20.45 -21.72
C ILE A 144 11.19 -19.45 -22.78
N SER A 145 10.77 -19.96 -23.93
CA SER A 145 10.11 -19.15 -24.96
C SER A 145 8.61 -19.15 -24.70
N LEU A 146 8.04 -17.96 -24.51
CA LEU A 146 6.61 -17.78 -24.34
C LEU A 146 6.04 -17.26 -25.65
N THR A 147 5.02 -17.96 -26.16
CA THR A 147 4.24 -17.50 -27.32
C THR A 147 2.94 -16.93 -26.82
N ALA A 148 2.69 -15.64 -27.06
CA ALA A 148 1.36 -15.07 -26.91
C ALA A 148 0.48 -15.62 -28.03
N THR A 149 -0.59 -16.33 -27.68
CA THR A 149 -1.66 -16.72 -28.61
C THR A 149 -2.70 -15.62 -28.72
#